data_AF-A0A9D5PJ33-F1
#
_entry.id   AF-A0A9D5PJ33-F1
#
_cell.length_a   1.000
_cell.length_b   1.000
_cell.length_c   1.000
_cell.angle_alpha   90.00
_cell.angle_beta   90.00
_cell.angle_gamma   90.00
#
_symmetry.space_group_name_H-M   'P 1'
#
loop_
_entity.id
_entity.type
_entity.pdbx_description
1 polymer ?
#
loop_
_entity_poly.entity_id
_entity_poly.type
_entity_poly.pdbx_seq_one_letter_code
_entity_poly.pdbx_strand_id
1 'polypeptide(L)' 'MKHYTKEELDLYRHGKMSVLSRINCTSHLKECQECAKLLEELKEDDQLLEHLRSSIQIYKDLTEIKQSASTV' A
#
# COMPACT_ATOMS: atom_id res chain seq x y z
N MET A 1 18.22 19.90 1.47
CA MET A 1 17.19 19.75 0.41
C MET A 1 15.84 19.52 1.08
N LYS A 2 14.71 19.81 0.42
CA LYS A 2 13.39 19.50 0.99
C LYS A 2 13.06 18.03 0.76
N HIS A 3 12.58 17.34 1.79
CA HIS A 3 12.10 15.95 1.70
C HIS A 3 10.62 15.93 1.29
N TYR A 4 10.22 14.85 0.63
CA TYR A 4 8.81 14.61 0.30
C TYR A 4 8.03 14.15 1.53
N THR A 5 6.79 14.63 1.68
CA THR A 5 5.89 14.18 2.73
C THR A 5 5.28 12.81 2.41
N LYS A 6 4.69 12.16 3.42
CA LYS A 6 3.95 10.90 3.25
C LYS A 6 2.84 11.03 2.19
N GLU A 7 2.11 12.15 2.19
CA GLU A 7 1.04 12.43 1.24
C GLU A 7 1.56 12.57 -0.19
N GLU A 8 2.69 13.24 -0.39
CA GLU A 8 3.31 13.37 -1.71
C GLU A 8 3.81 12.01 -2.23
N LEU A 9 4.44 11.21 -1.37
CA LEU A 9 4.87 9.85 -1.73
C LEU A 9 3.68 8.92 -2.01
N ASP A 10 2.54 9.14 -1.35
CA ASP A 10 1.30 8.44 -1.66
C ASP A 10 0.76 8.81 -3.05
N LEU A 11 0.77 10.10 -3.41
CA LEU A 11 0.43 10.53 -4.77
C LEU A 11 1.39 9.95 -5.80
N TYR A 12 2.68 9.85 -5.47
CA TYR A 12 3.71 9.26 -6.33
C TYR A 12 3.45 7.78 -6.63
N ARG A 13 3.25 6.97 -5.58
CA ARG A 13 3.06 5.52 -5.72
C ARG A 13 1.74 5.18 -6.42
N HIS A 14 0.69 5.98 -6.20
CA HIS A 14 -0.61 5.82 -6.86
C HIS A 14 -0.68 6.45 -8.25
N GLY A 15 0.41 7.05 -8.75
CA GLY A 15 0.46 7.67 -10.07
C GLY A 15 -0.44 8.91 -10.23
N LYS A 16 -0.87 9.51 -9.11
CA LYS A 16 -1.71 10.72 -9.07
C LYS A 16 -0.91 12.01 -9.16
N MET A 17 0.42 11.91 -9.08
CA MET A 17 1.33 13.04 -9.22
C MET A 17 1.50 13.45 -10.69
N SER A 18 1.70 14.74 -10.97
CA SER A 18 2.00 15.21 -12.33
C SER A 18 3.26 14.55 -12.89
N VAL A 19 3.37 14.42 -14.22
CA VAL A 19 4.51 13.75 -14.88
C VAL A 19 5.84 14.39 -14.50
N LEU A 20 5.92 15.73 -14.49
CA LEU A 20 7.14 16.46 -14.11
C LEU A 20 7.50 16.24 -12.64
N SER A 21 6.52 16.33 -11.75
CA SER A 21 6.72 16.09 -10.32
C SER A 21 7.17 14.64 -10.05
N ARG A 22 6.63 13.68 -10.81
CA ARG A 22 7.00 12.26 -10.71
C ARG A 22 8.46 12.02 -11.11
N ILE A 23 8.93 12.66 -12.18
CA ILE A 23 10.34 12.58 -12.60
C ILE A 23 11.25 13.15 -11.51
N ASN A 24 10.92 14.32 -10.96
CA ASN A 24 11.71 14.92 -9.89
C ASN A 24 11.72 14.06 -8.62
N CYS A 25 10.56 13.52 -8.23
CA CYS A 25 10.43 12.61 -7.08
C CYS A 25 11.27 11.34 -7.30
N THR A 26 11.21 10.75 -8.49
CA THR A 26 12.03 9.57 -8.86
C THR A 26 13.52 9.87 -8.74
N SER A 27 13.96 11.05 -9.19
CA SER A 27 15.36 11.46 -9.07
C SER A 27 15.76 11.63 -7.61
N HIS A 28 14.94 12.33 -6.82
CA HIS A 28 15.20 12.56 -5.40
C HIS A 28 15.26 11.26 -4.60
N LEU A 29 14.39 10.28 -4.89
CA LEU A 29 14.38 8.99 -4.21
C LEU A 29 15.67 8.18 -4.43
N LYS A 30 16.43 8.45 -5.50
CA LYS A 30 17.74 7.83 -5.72
C LYS A 30 18.84 8.39 -4.82
N GLU A 31 18.68 9.64 -4.39
CA GLU A 31 19.69 10.36 -3.59
C GLU A 31 19.30 10.46 -2.11
N CYS A 32 18.01 10.38 -1.79
CA CYS A 32 17.49 10.52 -0.44
C CYS A 32 16.99 9.19 0.13
N GLN A 33 17.81 8.58 0.97
CA GLN A 33 17.49 7.32 1.64
C GLN A 33 16.27 7.43 2.57
N GLU A 34 16.06 8.57 3.22
CA GLU A 34 14.91 8.78 4.13
C GLU A 34 13.58 8.74 3.37
N CYS A 35 13.50 9.44 2.23
CA CYS A 35 12.30 9.39 1.38
C CYS A 35 12.10 8.02 0.74
N ALA A 36 13.19 7.32 0.39
CA ALA A 36 13.12 5.95 -0.12
C ALA A 36 12.57 4.99 0.94
N LYS A 37 13.03 5.11 2.19
CA LYS A 37 12.55 4.32 3.32
C LYS A 37 11.07 4.60 3.61
N LEU A 38 10.67 5.86 3.66
CA LEU A 38 9.27 6.23 3.88
C LEU A 38 8.35 5.69 2.78
N LEU A 39 8.83 5.66 1.53
CA LEU A 39 8.10 5.06 0.41
C LEU A 39 8.00 3.54 0.54
N GLU A 40 9.00 2.87 1.08
CA GLU A 40 8.99 1.44 1.36
C GLU A 40 8.02 1.09 2.48
N GLU A 41 8.06 1.80 3.61
CA GLU A 41 7.13 1.65 4.74
C GLU A 41 5.68 1.78 4.27
N LEU A 42 5.41 2.76 3.40
CA LEU A 42 4.11 2.93 2.76
C LEU A 42 3.68 1.68 1.97
N LYS A 43 4.58 1.04 1.21
CA LYS A 43 4.25 -0.17 0.45
C LYS A 43 4.04 -1.39 1.35
N GLU A 44 4.78 -1.48 2.45
CA GLU A 44 4.59 -2.55 3.45
C GLU A 44 3.22 -2.42 4.13
N ASP A 45 2.79 -1.19 4.44
CA ASP A 45 1.43 -0.92 4.96
C ASP A 45 0.35 -1.46 4.00
N ASP A 46 0.50 -1.26 2.68
CA ASP A 46 -0.46 -1.79 1.69
C ASP A 46 -0.48 -3.31 1.67
N GLN A 47 0.69 -3.94 1.70
CA GLN A 47 0.79 -5.40 1.71
C GLN A 47 0.10 -5.98 2.95
N LEU A 48 0.33 -5.36 4.12
CA LEU A 48 -0.34 -5.76 5.35
C LEU A 48 -1.87 -5.65 5.22
N LEU A 49 -2.37 -4.55 4.66
CA LEU A 49 -3.81 -4.37 4.44
C LEU A 49 -4.39 -5.44 3.50
N GLU A 50 -3.69 -5.80 2.43
CA GLU A 50 -4.12 -6.87 1.51
C GLU A 50 -4.13 -8.24 2.19
N HIS A 51 -3.13 -8.55 3.02
CA HIS A 51 -3.09 -9.77 3.82
C HIS A 51 -4.25 -9.85 4.82
N LEU A 52 -4.57 -8.73 5.49
CA LEU A 52 -5.68 -8.65 6.42
C LEU A 52 -7.02 -8.84 5.70
N ARG A 53 -7.22 -8.19 4.54
CA ARG A 53 -8.43 -8.36 3.70
C ARG A 53 -8.61 -9.81 3.28
N SER A 54 -7.54 -10.45 2.82
CA SER A 54 -7.55 -11.86 2.42
C SER A 54 -7.91 -12.77 3.59
N SER A 55 -7.34 -12.52 4.77
CA SER A 55 -7.62 -13.29 5.99
C SER A 55 -9.10 -13.18 6.37
N ILE A 56 -9.65 -11.96 6.36
CA ILE A 56 -11.08 -11.72 6.63
C ILE A 56 -11.97 -12.46 5.64
N GLN A 57 -11.61 -12.49 4.36
CA GLN A 57 -12.38 -13.21 3.35
C GLN A 57 -12.42 -14.72 3.63
N ILE A 58 -11.27 -15.33 3.92
CA ILE A 58 -11.19 -16.75 4.29
C ILE A 58 -12.08 -17.06 5.49
N TYR A 59 -12.06 -16.21 6.53
CA TYR A 59 -12.92 -16.40 7.69
C TYR A 59 -14.41 -16.35 7.33
N LYS A 60 -14.83 -15.43 6.46
CA LYS A 60 -16.22 -15.35 5.98
C LYS A 60 -16.61 -16.61 5.22
N ASP A 61 -15.80 -17.04 4.28
CA ASP A 61 -16.06 -18.23 3.46
C ASP A 61 -16.21 -19.48 4.34
N LEU A 62 -15.34 -19.66 5.34
CA LEU A 62 -15.44 -20.76 6.30
C LEU A 62 -16.72 -20.71 7.13
N THR A 63 -17.17 -19.53 7.53
CA THR A 63 -18.42 -19.40 8.28
C THR A 63 -19.64 -19.74 7.43
N GLU A 64 -19.65 -19.38 6.14
CA GLU A 64 -20.71 -19.72 5.20
C GLU A 64 -20.76 -21.23 4.92
N ILE A 65 -19.58 -21.88 4.77
CA ILE A 65 -19.47 -23.34 4.64
C ILE A 65 -20.03 -24.04 5.88
N LYS A 66 -19.69 -23.56 7.08
CA LYS A 66 -20.20 -24.16 8.33
C LYS A 66 -21.73 -24.03 8.46
N GLN A 67 -22.30 -22.92 8.01
CA GLN A 67 -23.76 -22.70 8.04
C GLN A 67 -24.49 -23.60 7.04
N SER A 68 -23.96 -23.75 5.82
CA SER A 68 -24.53 -24.66 4.82
C SER A 68 -24.44 -26.13 5.23
N ALA A 69 -23.35 -26.54 5.88
CA ALA A 69 -23.18 -27.91 6.39
C ALA A 69 -24.04 -28.25 7.62
N SER A 70 -24.56 -27.26 8.36
CA SER A 70 -25.44 -27.49 9.52
C SER A 70 -26.93 -27.58 9.16
N THR A 71 -27.29 -27.36 7.89
CA THR A 71 -28.70 -27.30 7.42
C THR A 71 -29.10 -28.57 6.64
N VAL A 72 -28.24 -29.59 6.59
CA VAL A 72 -28.48 -30.92 6.01
C VAL A 72 -28.41 -31.96 7.12
#